data_AF-A0A9D1R5D3-F1
#
_entry.id   AF-A0A9D1R5D3-F1
#
_cell.length_a   1.000
_cell.length_b   1.000
_cell.length_c   1.000
_cell.angle_alpha   90.00
_cell.angle_beta   90.00
_cell.angle_gamma   90.00
#
_symmetry.space_group_name_H-M   'P 1'
#
loop_
_entity.id
_entity.type
_entity.pdbx_description
1 polymer ?
#
loop_
_entity_poly.entity_id
_entity_poly.type
_entity_poly.pdbx_seq_one_letter_code
_entity_poly.pdbx_strand_id
1 'polypeptide(L)'
;MTQKEQLEKALETLEKYVGILAEAAGESPEYAKELWNRIRNSSGVLQELAYYHDYGKFLCRYQVEGYTLADVLVWQVDHFKAYMDRPLEMNRYRRERLLLTALDILLQMEENPAPYIEKMKGETGTDFVDKF
;
A
#
# COMPACT_ATOMS: atom_id res chain seq x y z
N MET A 1 13.92 29.44 5.37
CA MET A 1 13.47 28.17 5.97
C MET A 1 14.66 27.30 6.19
N THR A 2 14.77 26.72 7.38
CA THR A 2 15.79 25.71 7.69
C THR A 2 15.42 24.37 7.04
N GLN A 3 16.41 23.48 6.85
CA GLN A 3 16.16 22.14 6.31
C GLN A 3 15.16 21.33 7.16
N LYS A 4 15.16 21.58 8.48
CA LYS A 4 14.23 20.95 9.42
C LYS A 4 12.77 21.41 9.19
N GLU A 5 12.55 22.71 9.02
CA GLU A 5 11.23 23.27 8.73
C GLU A 5 10.66 22.74 7.40
N GLN A 6 11.51 22.55 6.40
CA GLN A 6 11.09 21.97 5.11
C GLN A 6 10.66 20.51 5.26
N LEU A 7 11.40 19.73 6.05
CA LEU A 7 11.07 18.33 6.32
C LEU A 7 9.75 18.21 7.08
N GLU A 8 9.55 19.01 8.13
CA GLU A 8 8.30 19.02 8.92
C GLU A 8 7.10 19.35 8.02
N LYS A 9 7.23 20.38 7.16
CA LYS A 9 6.18 20.74 6.21
C LYS A 9 5.89 19.64 5.19
N ALA A 10 6.92 18.92 4.72
CA ALA A 10 6.74 17.80 3.80
C ALA A 10 5.98 16.66 4.49
N LEU A 11 6.35 16.32 5.72
CA LEU A 11 5.66 15.31 6.52
C LEU A 11 4.20 15.68 6.80
N GLU A 12 3.91 16.93 7.16
CA GLU A 12 2.52 17.40 7.32
C GLU A 12 1.71 17.30 6.02
N THR A 13 2.36 17.52 4.87
CA THR A 13 1.72 17.39 3.55
C THR A 13 1.33 15.93 3.29
N LEU A 14 2.25 15.01 3.56
CA LEU A 14 2.01 13.57 3.40
C LEU A 14 0.98 13.05 4.41
N GLU A 15 0.98 13.53 5.65
CA GLU A 15 -0.04 13.20 6.65
C GLU A 15 -1.44 13.56 6.17
N LYS A 16 -1.62 14.79 5.67
CA LYS A 16 -2.88 15.24 5.09
C LYS A 16 -3.28 14.40 3.89
N TYR A 17 -2.33 14.03 3.05
CA TYR A 17 -2.58 13.18 1.91
C TYR A 17 -3.08 11.79 2.32
N VAL A 18 -2.48 11.16 3.34
CA VAL A 18 -2.98 9.90 3.92
C VAL A 18 -4.40 10.06 4.45
N GLY A 19 -4.72 11.18 5.08
CA GLY A 19 -6.08 11.52 5.50
C GLY A 19 -7.08 11.55 4.33
N ILE A 20 -6.72 12.20 3.21
CA ILE A 20 -7.54 12.26 2.00
C ILE A 20 -7.74 10.85 1.40
N LEU A 21 -6.69 10.04 1.36
CA LEU A 21 -6.77 8.66 0.88
C LEU A 21 -7.72 7.81 1.74
N ALA A 22 -7.64 7.97 3.07
CA ALA A 22 -8.51 7.28 4.01
C ALA A 22 -9.98 7.69 3.85
N GLU A 23 -10.26 9.00 3.76
CA GLU A 23 -11.61 9.50 3.52
C GLU A 23 -12.19 8.97 2.20
N ALA A 24 -11.42 9.01 1.11
CA ALA A 24 -11.83 8.48 -0.18
C ALA A 24 -12.03 6.96 -0.17
N ALA A 25 -11.32 6.24 0.70
CA ALA A 25 -11.50 4.81 0.92
C ALA A 25 -12.72 4.47 1.80
N GLY A 26 -13.33 5.45 2.47
CA GLY A 26 -14.41 5.26 3.44
C GLY A 26 -13.93 4.86 4.84
N GLU A 27 -12.65 5.07 5.14
CA GLU A 27 -12.03 4.77 6.43
C GLU A 27 -12.14 5.95 7.40
N SER A 28 -11.96 5.69 8.70
CA SER A 28 -12.08 6.72 9.73
C SER A 28 -10.82 7.59 9.88
N PRO A 29 -10.92 8.81 10.44
CA PRO A 29 -9.76 9.64 10.76
C PRO A 29 -8.79 8.97 11.76
N GLU A 30 -9.31 8.14 12.67
CA GLU A 30 -8.49 7.37 13.62
C GLU A 30 -7.62 6.34 12.89
N TYR A 31 -8.20 5.62 11.93
CA TYR A 31 -7.46 4.70 11.06
C TYR A 31 -6.36 5.45 10.29
N ALA A 32 -6.69 6.59 9.68
CA ALA A 32 -5.72 7.40 8.94
C ALA A 32 -4.53 7.83 9.81
N LYS A 33 -4.81 8.24 11.05
CA LYS A 33 -3.78 8.68 12.02
C LYS A 33 -2.90 7.52 12.48
N GLU A 34 -3.48 6.36 12.74
CA GLU A 34 -2.73 5.15 13.09
C GLU A 34 -1.82 4.71 11.93
N LEU A 35 -2.37 4.64 10.72
CA LEU A 35 -1.62 4.29 9.53
C LEU A 35 -0.48 5.27 9.27
N TRP A 36 -0.74 6.58 9.34
CA TRP A 36 0.31 7.59 9.23
C TRP A 36 1.42 7.39 10.25
N ASN A 37 1.08 7.07 11.51
CA ASN A 37 2.07 6.80 12.54
C ASN A 37 2.93 5.56 12.25
N ARG A 38 2.39 4.56 11.56
CA ARG A 38 3.16 3.41 11.09
C ARG A 38 4.04 3.77 9.89
N ILE A 39 3.48 4.48 8.90
CA ILE A 39 4.22 4.95 7.71
C ILE A 39 5.42 5.81 8.11
N ARG A 40 5.27 6.80 8.98
CA ARG A 40 6.38 7.69 9.41
C ARG A 40 7.52 6.94 10.12
N ASN A 41 7.24 5.77 10.69
CA ASN A 41 8.22 4.94 11.38
C ASN A 41 8.90 3.94 10.43
N SER A 42 8.34 3.71 9.23
CA SER A 42 8.98 2.96 8.15
C SER A 42 9.58 3.91 7.11
N SER A 43 10.91 4.06 7.15
CA SER A 43 11.62 4.85 6.14
C SER A 43 11.39 4.36 4.70
N GLY A 44 11.19 3.06 4.51
CA GLY A 44 10.94 2.43 3.21
C GLY A 44 9.56 2.80 2.66
N VAL A 45 8.51 2.54 3.44
CA VAL A 45 7.13 2.85 3.04
C VAL A 45 6.90 4.36 2.92
N LEU A 46 7.51 5.17 3.80
CA LEU A 46 7.45 6.63 3.69
C LEU A 46 8.06 7.13 2.38
N GLN A 47 9.18 6.55 1.94
CA GLN A 47 9.81 6.93 0.67
C GLN A 47 8.93 6.55 -0.54
N GLU A 48 8.32 5.38 -0.53
CA GLU A 48 7.37 4.96 -1.57
C GLU A 48 6.16 5.90 -1.62
N LEU A 49 5.57 6.25 -0.47
CA LEU A 49 4.46 7.20 -0.38
C LEU A 49 4.85 8.57 -0.93
N ALA A 50 5.99 9.12 -0.50
CA ALA A 50 6.45 10.44 -0.93
C ALA A 50 6.67 10.49 -2.44
N TYR A 51 7.30 9.47 -3.00
CA TYR A 51 7.54 9.39 -4.43
C TYR A 51 6.23 9.26 -5.23
N TYR A 52 5.30 8.44 -4.75
CA TYR A 52 3.99 8.32 -5.38
C TYR A 52 3.21 9.64 -5.33
N HIS A 53 3.22 10.34 -4.20
CA HIS A 53 2.58 11.64 -4.03
C HIS A 53 3.11 12.67 -5.04
N ASP A 54 4.44 12.75 -5.22
CA ASP A 54 5.06 13.78 -6.04
C ASP A 54 5.01 13.48 -7.55
N TYR A 55 5.08 12.20 -7.93
CA TYR A 55 5.25 11.79 -9.33
C TYR A 55 4.09 10.98 -9.91
N GLY A 56 3.15 10.52 -9.07
CA GLY A 56 2.05 9.63 -9.49
C GLY A 56 2.53 8.27 -10.01
N LYS A 57 3.73 7.83 -9.59
CA LYS A 57 4.38 6.58 -10.02
C LYS A 57 4.91 5.82 -8.80
N PHE A 58 5.01 4.51 -8.90
CA PHE A 58 5.65 3.70 -7.86
C PHE A 58 7.17 3.77 -8.00
N LEU A 59 7.86 3.94 -6.86
CA LEU A 59 9.32 3.91 -6.82
C LEU A 59 9.83 2.47 -6.91
N CYS A 60 9.11 1.52 -6.31
CA CYS A 60 9.42 0.09 -6.33
C CYS A 60 10.83 -0.24 -5.85
N ARG A 61 11.36 0.56 -4.92
CA ARG A 61 12.69 0.34 -4.34
C ARG A 61 12.60 -0.40 -3.03
N TYR A 62 11.62 -0.05 -2.19
CA TYR A 62 11.42 -0.75 -0.94
C TYR A 62 10.79 -2.12 -1.20
N GLN A 63 11.37 -3.14 -0.57
CA GLN A 63 10.98 -4.53 -0.74
C GLN A 63 10.93 -5.24 0.60
N VAL A 64 9.91 -6.06 0.79
CA VAL A 64 9.82 -7.02 1.89
C VAL A 64 9.80 -8.41 1.28
N GLU A 65 10.82 -9.21 1.57
CA GLU A 65 10.97 -10.58 1.03
C GLU A 65 10.85 -10.64 -0.51
N GLY A 66 11.36 -9.61 -1.20
CA GLY A 66 11.33 -9.49 -2.66
C GLY A 66 10.03 -8.91 -3.24
N TYR A 67 9.03 -8.60 -2.42
CA TYR A 67 7.77 -7.96 -2.86
C TYR A 67 7.81 -6.44 -2.66
N THR A 68 7.44 -5.71 -3.70
CA THR A 68 7.31 -4.25 -3.71
C THR A 68 5.86 -3.81 -3.47
N LEU A 69 5.65 -2.51 -3.22
CA LEU A 69 4.32 -1.91 -3.17
C LEU A 69 3.47 -2.20 -4.43
N ALA A 70 4.10 -2.24 -5.61
CA ALA A 70 3.42 -2.57 -6.86
C ALA A 70 2.96 -4.03 -6.89
N ASP A 71 3.74 -4.98 -6.37
CA ASP A 71 3.35 -6.39 -6.31
C ASP A 71 2.14 -6.59 -5.39
N VAL A 72 2.13 -5.91 -4.24
CA VAL A 72 0.97 -5.91 -3.32
C VAL A 72 -0.28 -5.33 -3.99
N LEU A 73 -0.14 -4.27 -4.80
CA LEU A 73 -1.25 -3.69 -5.56
C LEU A 73 -1.77 -4.62 -6.65
N VAL A 74 -0.87 -5.24 -7.42
CA VAL A 74 -1.22 -6.19 -8.47
C VAL A 74 -1.96 -7.39 -7.87
N TRP A 75 -1.45 -7.94 -6.76
CA TRP A 75 -2.12 -9.02 -6.04
C TRP A 75 -3.53 -8.64 -5.60
N GLN A 76 -3.73 -7.45 -5.03
CA GLN A 76 -5.07 -6.98 -4.69
C GLN A 76 -5.98 -6.96 -5.91
N VAL A 77 -5.54 -6.39 -7.04
CA VAL A 77 -6.34 -6.31 -8.27
C VAL A 77 -6.64 -7.69 -8.86
N ASP A 78 -5.69 -8.62 -8.82
CA ASP A 78 -5.87 -9.99 -9.34
C ASP A 78 -6.79 -10.83 -8.45
N HIS A 79 -6.71 -10.67 -7.12
CA HIS A 79 -7.69 -11.25 -6.20
C HIS A 79 -9.11 -10.80 -6.56
N PHE A 80 -9.31 -9.53 -6.93
CA PHE A 80 -10.61 -9.03 -7.41
C PHE A 80 -11.06 -9.64 -8.75
N LYS A 81 -10.15 -10.10 -9.62
CA LYS A 81 -10.53 -10.75 -10.89
C LYS A 81 -11.22 -12.09 -10.65
N ALA A 82 -10.89 -12.80 -9.58
CA ALA A 82 -11.63 -14.02 -9.18
C ALA A 82 -13.10 -13.73 -8.81
N TYR A 83 -13.44 -12.47 -8.50
CA TYR A 83 -14.78 -12.00 -8.12
C TYR A 83 -15.46 -11.17 -9.23
N MET A 84 -15.05 -11.32 -10.50
CA MET A 84 -15.55 -10.56 -11.67
C MET A 84 -17.07 -10.62 -11.90
N ASP A 85 -17.80 -11.51 -11.22
CA ASP A 85 -19.26 -11.56 -11.26
C ASP A 85 -19.96 -10.43 -10.45
N ARG A 86 -19.22 -9.57 -9.74
CA ARG A 86 -19.77 -8.51 -8.88
C ARG A 86 -19.21 -7.11 -9.19
N PRO A 87 -19.66 -6.46 -10.27
CA PRO A 87 -19.08 -5.22 -10.76
C PRO A 87 -19.16 -4.04 -9.78
N LEU A 88 -20.15 -4.01 -8.89
CA LEU A 88 -20.32 -2.96 -7.88
C LEU A 88 -19.34 -3.09 -6.69
N GLU A 89 -18.73 -4.26 -6.51
CA GLU A 89 -17.75 -4.55 -5.44
C GLU A 89 -16.29 -4.40 -5.94
N MET A 90 -16.08 -4.01 -7.21
CA MET A 90 -14.76 -3.95 -7.83
C MET A 90 -13.89 -2.80 -7.29
N ASN A 91 -12.91 -3.11 -6.44
CA ASN A 91 -11.91 -2.16 -5.93
C ASN A 91 -10.99 -1.57 -7.01
N ARG A 92 -10.94 -2.13 -8.23
CA ARG A 92 -10.09 -1.63 -9.32
C ARG A 92 -10.37 -0.17 -9.73
N TYR A 93 -11.56 0.34 -9.39
CA TYR A 93 -11.97 1.72 -9.65
C TYR A 93 -11.75 2.66 -8.45
N ARG A 94 -11.38 2.12 -7.28
CA ARG A 94 -11.11 2.88 -6.05
C ARG A 94 -9.61 2.94 -5.81
N ARG A 95 -8.91 3.73 -6.64
CA ARG A 95 -7.44 3.81 -6.65
C ARG A 95 -6.88 4.23 -5.29
N GLU A 96 -7.58 5.14 -4.61
CA GLU A 96 -7.22 5.68 -3.30
C GLU A 96 -7.25 4.57 -2.25
N ARG A 97 -8.31 3.75 -2.26
CA ARG A 97 -8.44 2.58 -1.39
C ARG A 97 -7.36 1.54 -1.68
N LEU A 98 -7.11 1.22 -2.95
CA LEU A 98 -6.06 0.26 -3.32
C LEU A 98 -4.69 0.71 -2.83
N LEU A 99 -4.34 1.98 -3.03
CA LEU A 99 -3.07 2.54 -2.55
C LEU A 99 -2.97 2.49 -1.02
N LEU A 100 -4.02 2.95 -0.32
CA LEU A 100 -4.08 2.97 1.14
C LEU A 100 -3.89 1.56 1.72
N THR A 101 -4.65 0.60 1.22
CA THR A 101 -4.57 -0.80 1.65
C THR A 101 -3.23 -1.43 1.28
N ALA A 102 -2.63 -1.10 0.13
CA ALA A 102 -1.31 -1.60 -0.24
C ALA A 102 -0.20 -1.12 0.70
N LEU A 103 -0.24 0.17 1.09
CA LEU A 103 0.71 0.73 2.05
C LEU A 103 0.58 0.04 3.42
N ASP A 104 -0.64 -0.17 3.88
CA ASP A 104 -0.93 -0.86 5.14
C ASP A 104 -0.44 -2.32 5.11
N ILE A 105 -0.75 -3.07 4.04
CA ILE A 105 -0.27 -4.44 3.88
C ILE A 105 1.26 -4.48 3.86
N LEU A 106 1.92 -3.57 3.14
CA LEU A 106 3.38 -3.54 3.07
C LEU A 106 3.99 -3.33 4.46
N LEU A 107 3.41 -2.45 5.30
CA LEU A 107 3.80 -2.27 6.70
C LEU A 107 3.56 -3.54 7.54
N GLN A 108 2.43 -4.24 7.33
CA GLN A 108 2.15 -5.50 8.02
C GLN A 108 3.14 -6.60 7.60
N MET A 109 3.59 -6.58 6.34
CA MET A 109 4.63 -7.47 5.85
C MET A 109 5.99 -7.16 6.50
N GLU A 110 6.33 -5.90 6.78
CA GLU A 110 7.57 -5.57 7.51
C GLU A 110 7.64 -6.26 8.88
N GLU A 111 6.49 -6.40 9.56
CA GLU A 111 6.39 -7.04 10.87
C GLU A 111 6.33 -8.57 10.76
N ASN A 112 5.50 -9.09 9.86
CA ASN A 112 5.33 -10.52 9.65
C ASN A 112 4.92 -10.81 8.20
N PRO A 113 5.88 -11.11 7.30
CA PRO A 113 5.58 -11.25 5.87
C PRO A 113 4.98 -12.60 5.51
N ALA A 114 5.21 -13.66 6.31
CA ALA A 114 4.88 -15.04 5.94
C ALA A 114 3.40 -15.25 5.53
N PRO A 115 2.39 -14.75 6.27
CA PRO A 115 0.98 -14.94 5.90
C PRO A 115 0.60 -14.27 4.57
N TYR A 116 1.24 -13.14 4.24
CA TYR A 116 1.00 -12.43 2.99
C TYR A 116 1.65 -13.14 1.81
N ILE A 117 2.89 -13.62 1.99
CA ILE A 117 3.60 -14.37 0.96
C ILE A 117 2.86 -15.67 0.63
N GLU A 118 2.38 -16.40 1.64
CA GLU A 118 1.60 -17.62 1.44
C GLU A 118 0.33 -17.35 0.63
N LYS A 119 -0.43 -16.30 0.97
CA LYS A 119 -1.61 -15.86 0.22
C LYS A 119 -1.27 -15.46 -1.20
N MET A 120 -0.26 -14.60 -1.39
CA MET A 120 0.14 -14.14 -2.72
C MET A 120 0.56 -15.31 -3.60
N LYS A 121 1.37 -16.24 -3.10
CA LYS A 121 1.75 -17.46 -3.85
C LYS A 121 0.55 -18.36 -4.17
N GLY A 122 -0.38 -18.52 -3.22
CA GLY A 122 -1.55 -19.37 -3.40
C GLY A 122 -2.62 -18.80 -4.34
N GLU A 123 -2.75 -17.47 -4.38
CA GLU A 123 -3.80 -16.76 -5.10
C GLU A 123 -3.34 -16.20 -6.46
N THR A 124 -2.04 -15.95 -6.64
CA THR A 124 -1.51 -15.78 -8.00
C THR A 124 -1.65 -17.12 -8.70
N GLY A 125 -2.37 -17.17 -9.83
CA GLY A 125 -2.56 -18.37 -10.65
C GLY A 125 -1.29 -18.90 -11.32
N THR A 126 -0.13 -18.65 -10.72
CA THR A 126 1.16 -19.19 -11.12
C THR A 126 1.22 -20.62 -10.62
N ASP A 127 1.16 -21.58 -11.54
CA ASP A 127 1.51 -22.96 -11.23
C ASP A 127 2.99 -23.00 -10.86
N PHE A 128 3.29 -23.11 -9.57
CA PHE A 128 4.62 -23.44 -9.09
C PHE A 128 4.86 -24.93 -9.37
N VAL A 129 6.01 -25.25 -9.97
CA VAL A 129 6.39 -26.58 -10.47
C VAL A 129 6.36 -27.67 -9.39
N ASP A 130 6.34 -27.29 -8.11
CA ASP A 130 6.37 -28.21 -6.95
C ASP A 130 4.98 -28.57 -6.38
N LYS A 131 3.88 -28.34 -7.11
CA LYS A 131 2.56 -28.93 -6.77
C LYS A 131 2.47 -30.38 -7.33
N PHE A 132 3.22 -31.32 -6.76
CA PHE A 132 3.04 -32.76 -7.00
C PHE A 132 3.18 -33.57 -5.70
#